data_AF-A0A8T1TFN7-F1
#
_entry.id   AF-A0A8T1TFN7-F1
#
_cell.length_a   1.000
_cell.length_b   1.000
_cell.length_c   1.000
_cell.angle_alpha   90.00
_cell.angle_beta   90.00
_cell.angle_gamma   90.00
#
_symmetry.space_group_name_H-M   'P 1'
#
loop_
_entity.id
_entity.type
_entity.pdbx_description
1 polymer ?
#
loop_
_entity_poly.entity_id
_entity_poly.type
_entity_poly.pdbx_seq_one_letter_code
_entity_poly.pdbx_strand_id
1 'polypeptide(L)'
;ICVTSNIDDWTKTQWRQINVEQMDAELRRFAKEVWSLDKEVRSWDVYIGLELTVKNLMTSLRAVTELQNPAIRERHWHQLMNATGVRLSITEGTTLADLLGLQLHKVEDEVRSIVDKAVKELSTEKILTEISQTWATMEFFYEEHHRTRTPLLKSDEQLFETLESNQVQL
;
A
#
# COMPACT_ATOMS: atom_id res chain seq x y z
N ILE A 1 33.43 -0.02 -2.51
CA ILE A 1 33.47 1.44 -2.75
C ILE A 1 32.35 1.88 -3.72
N CYS A 2 32.04 1.13 -4.79
CA CYS A 2 30.92 1.47 -5.69
C CYS A 2 29.51 1.29 -5.04
N VAL A 3 29.31 0.20 -4.29
CA VAL A 3 28.00 -0.13 -3.66
C VAL A 3 27.52 0.95 -2.69
N THR A 4 28.41 1.44 -1.82
CA THR A 4 28.08 2.48 -0.84
C THR A 4 27.74 3.82 -1.50
N SER A 5 28.46 4.20 -2.56
CA SER A 5 28.17 5.43 -3.31
C SER A 5 26.79 5.39 -3.99
N ASN A 6 26.43 4.26 -4.59
CA ASN A 6 25.13 4.11 -5.24
C ASN A 6 23.97 4.09 -4.23
N ILE A 7 24.17 3.43 -3.08
CA ILE A 7 23.20 3.45 -1.99
C ILE A 7 23.04 4.88 -1.46
N ASP A 8 24.13 5.61 -1.22
CA ASP A 8 24.10 6.99 -0.74
C ASP A 8 23.31 7.91 -1.68
N ASP A 9 23.42 7.72 -2.99
CA ASP A 9 22.65 8.49 -3.95
C ASP A 9 21.16 8.11 -3.95
N TRP A 10 20.84 6.82 -3.80
CA TRP A 10 19.44 6.40 -3.68
C TRP A 10 18.77 6.94 -2.43
N THR A 11 19.50 7.06 -1.32
CA THR A 11 18.92 7.59 -0.06
C THR A 11 18.37 9.01 -0.23
N LYS A 12 18.90 9.80 -1.19
CA LYS A 12 18.45 11.16 -1.50
C LYS A 12 17.21 11.21 -2.39
N THR A 13 16.80 10.09 -2.99
CA THR A 13 15.64 10.01 -3.88
C THR A 13 14.36 10.27 -3.11
N GLN A 14 13.53 11.17 -3.61
CA GLN A 14 12.23 11.47 -3.02
C GLN A 14 11.27 10.28 -3.16
N TRP A 15 10.43 10.05 -2.14
CA TRP A 15 9.45 8.96 -2.06
C TRP A 15 8.67 8.74 -3.36
N ARG A 16 8.17 9.82 -3.96
CA ARG A 16 7.37 9.78 -5.20
C ARG A 16 8.17 9.41 -6.45
N GLN A 17 9.49 9.49 -6.39
CA GLN A 17 10.42 9.22 -7.49
C GLN A 17 11.18 7.91 -7.30
N ILE A 18 10.93 7.18 -6.20
CA ILE A 18 11.61 5.90 -5.95
C ILE A 18 11.18 4.89 -7.00
N ASN A 19 12.13 4.49 -7.84
CA ASN A 19 11.99 3.37 -8.75
C ASN A 19 12.56 2.11 -8.07
N VAL A 20 11.67 1.33 -7.43
CA VAL A 20 12.09 0.14 -6.69
C VAL A 20 12.60 -0.95 -7.62
N GLU A 21 12.03 -1.11 -8.82
CA GLU A 21 12.45 -2.14 -9.78
C GLU A 21 13.90 -1.95 -10.22
N GLN A 22 14.27 -0.71 -10.55
CA GLN A 22 15.65 -0.35 -10.89
C GLN A 22 16.59 -0.60 -9.71
N MET A 23 16.21 -0.17 -8.50
CA MET A 23 17.05 -0.34 -7.31
C MET A 23 17.22 -1.82 -6.93
N ASP A 24 16.17 -2.65 -7.01
CA ASP A 24 16.23 -4.10 -6.74
C ASP A 24 17.12 -4.82 -7.78
N ALA A 25 17.05 -4.44 -9.06
CA ALA A 25 17.92 -4.98 -10.09
C ALA A 25 19.40 -4.70 -9.81
N GLU A 26 19.73 -3.47 -9.41
CA GLU A 26 21.07 -3.04 -9.03
C GLU A 26 21.55 -3.74 -7.75
N LEU A 27 20.69 -3.90 -6.73
CA LEU A 27 21.03 -4.66 -5.52
C LEU A 27 21.32 -6.13 -5.81
N ARG A 28 20.57 -6.76 -6.72
CA ARG A 28 20.85 -8.13 -7.15
C ARG A 28 22.18 -8.23 -7.88
N ARG A 29 22.58 -7.20 -8.63
CA ARG A 29 23.92 -7.14 -9.24
C ARG A 29 24.98 -7.06 -8.15
N PHE A 30 24.83 -6.17 -7.17
CA PHE A 30 25.78 -6.06 -6.05
C PHE A 30 25.83 -7.34 -5.21
N ALA A 31 24.71 -7.99 -4.93
CA ALA A 31 24.68 -9.26 -4.21
C ALA A 31 25.50 -10.34 -4.95
N LYS A 32 25.36 -10.44 -6.28
CA LYS A 32 26.17 -11.37 -7.10
C LYS A 32 27.66 -11.03 -7.04
N GLU A 33 28.02 -9.75 -7.16
CA GLU A 33 29.41 -9.31 -7.06
C GLU A 33 30.00 -9.64 -5.68
N VAL A 34 29.28 -9.34 -4.60
CA VAL A 34 29.68 -9.67 -3.23
C VAL A 34 29.84 -11.18 -3.04
N TRP A 35 28.88 -12.00 -3.49
CA TRP A 35 28.97 -13.45 -3.35
C TRP A 35 30.03 -14.11 -4.23
N SER A 36 30.47 -13.43 -5.30
CA SER A 36 31.55 -13.89 -6.17
C SER A 36 32.95 -13.73 -5.56
N LEU A 37 33.07 -12.97 -4.47
CA LEU A 37 34.32 -12.83 -3.72
C LEU A 37 34.77 -14.17 -3.13
N ASP A 38 36.09 -14.29 -2.94
CA ASP A 38 36.72 -15.51 -2.43
C ASP A 38 36.09 -15.95 -1.10
N LYS A 39 36.06 -17.25 -0.86
CA LYS A 39 35.55 -17.84 0.38
C LYS A 39 36.33 -17.35 1.60
N GLU A 40 37.62 -17.04 1.43
CA GLU A 40 38.47 -16.51 2.50
C GLU A 40 38.01 -15.14 3.03
N VAL A 41 37.39 -14.32 2.16
CA VAL A 41 36.92 -12.98 2.53
C VAL A 41 35.57 -13.04 3.27
N ARG A 42 34.86 -14.16 3.22
CA ARG A 42 33.51 -14.31 3.79
C ARG A 42 33.48 -14.31 5.32
N SER A 43 34.60 -14.61 5.95
CA SER A 43 34.76 -14.56 7.42
C SER A 43 35.04 -13.14 7.91
N TRP A 44 35.32 -12.18 7.02
CA TRP A 44 35.63 -10.82 7.42
C TRP A 44 34.36 -10.10 7.84
N ASP A 45 34.42 -9.38 8.96
CA ASP A 45 33.27 -8.60 9.47
C ASP A 45 32.75 -7.60 8.43
N VAL A 46 33.64 -7.05 7.60
CA VAL A 46 33.28 -6.13 6.50
C VAL A 46 32.42 -6.83 5.46
N TYR A 47 32.72 -8.09 5.12
CA TYR A 47 31.92 -8.88 4.18
C TYR A 47 30.54 -9.17 4.78
N ILE A 48 30.50 -9.64 6.03
CA ILE A 48 29.26 -9.98 6.74
C ILE A 48 28.36 -8.74 6.85
N GLY A 49 28.92 -7.59 7.23
CA GLY A 49 28.20 -6.33 7.33
C GLY A 49 27.66 -5.84 5.97
N LEU A 50 28.44 -5.96 4.90
CA LEU A 50 28.01 -5.60 3.55
C LEU A 50 26.88 -6.51 3.07
N GLU A 51 27.02 -7.82 3.26
CA GLU A 51 25.98 -8.79 2.88
C GLU A 51 24.68 -8.53 3.63
N LEU A 52 24.75 -8.27 4.95
CA LEU A 52 23.59 -7.94 5.76
C LEU A 52 22.94 -6.62 5.30
N THR A 53 23.74 -5.61 4.97
CA THR A 53 23.24 -4.33 4.46
C THR A 53 22.47 -4.51 3.16
N VAL A 54 23.02 -5.27 2.20
CA VAL A 54 22.35 -5.57 0.93
C VAL A 54 21.04 -6.33 1.18
N LYS A 55 21.05 -7.36 2.03
CA LYS A 55 19.84 -8.14 2.37
C LYS A 55 18.76 -7.27 3.02
N ASN A 56 19.10 -6.48 4.02
CA ASN A 56 18.16 -5.60 4.71
C ASN A 56 17.58 -4.53 3.78
N LEU A 57 18.41 -3.99 2.88
CA LEU A 57 17.97 -3.01 1.89
C LEU A 57 17.01 -3.64 0.86
N MET A 58 17.28 -4.86 0.38
CA MET A 58 16.35 -5.59 -0.49
C MET A 58 14.99 -5.82 0.19
N THR A 59 14.98 -6.26 1.45
CA THR A 59 13.72 -6.43 2.19
C THR A 59 13.00 -5.11 2.40
N SER A 60 13.74 -4.05 2.77
CA SER A 60 13.15 -2.73 2.98
C SER A 60 12.57 -2.14 1.68
N LEU A 61 13.23 -2.37 0.53
CA LEU A 61 12.72 -1.93 -0.76
C LEU A 61 11.42 -2.66 -1.15
N ARG A 62 11.30 -3.95 -0.87
CA ARG A 62 10.02 -4.67 -1.08
C ARG A 62 8.89 -4.06 -0.25
N ALA A 63 9.15 -3.77 1.02
CA ALA A 63 8.20 -3.08 1.87
C ALA A 63 7.85 -1.68 1.34
N VAL A 64 8.81 -0.94 0.77
CA VAL A 64 8.58 0.33 0.09
C VAL A 64 7.64 0.15 -1.11
N THR A 65 7.82 -0.88 -1.94
CA THR A 65 6.90 -1.17 -3.06
C THR A 65 5.47 -1.38 -2.57
N GLU A 66 5.28 -2.16 -1.50
CA GLU A 66 3.95 -2.40 -0.92
C GLU A 66 3.32 -1.10 -0.41
N LEU A 67 4.13 -0.25 0.24
CA LEU A 67 3.69 1.05 0.77
C LEU A 67 3.41 2.10 -0.32
N GLN A 68 3.91 1.92 -1.56
CA GLN A 68 3.55 2.77 -2.71
C GLN A 68 2.13 2.51 -3.22
N ASN A 69 1.42 1.51 -2.68
CA ASN A 69 0.03 1.24 -3.03
C ASN A 69 -0.87 2.48 -2.79
N PRO A 70 -1.66 2.93 -3.78
CA PRO A 70 -2.48 4.15 -3.66
C PRO A 70 -3.60 4.04 -2.63
N ALA A 71 -3.92 2.84 -2.13
CA ALA A 71 -4.84 2.65 -1.02
C ALA A 71 -4.27 3.17 0.32
N ILE A 72 -2.94 3.32 0.42
CA ILE A 72 -2.27 3.84 1.61
C ILE A 72 -2.60 5.32 1.80
N ARG A 73 -2.90 5.69 3.05
CA ARG A 73 -3.36 7.01 3.49
C ARG A 73 -2.70 7.33 4.83
N GLU A 74 -2.85 8.57 5.29
CA GLU A 74 -2.26 9.06 6.55
C GLU A 74 -2.50 8.12 7.74
N ARG A 75 -3.72 7.58 7.89
CA ARG A 75 -4.05 6.60 8.94
C ARG A 75 -3.18 5.34 8.93
N HIS A 76 -2.80 4.86 7.75
CA HIS A 76 -1.94 3.68 7.57
C HIS A 76 -0.48 4.00 7.93
N TRP A 77 -0.02 5.21 7.58
CA TRP A 77 1.29 5.70 8.01
C TRP A 77 1.39 5.85 9.53
N HIS A 78 0.31 6.29 10.20
CA HIS A 78 0.23 6.30 11.66
C HIS A 78 0.34 4.90 12.27
N GLN A 79 -0.30 3.89 11.67
CA GLN A 79 -0.16 2.49 12.12
C GLN A 79 1.28 2.00 11.97
N LEU A 80 1.94 2.32 10.85
CA LEU A 80 3.33 1.94 10.61
C LEU A 80 4.30 2.60 11.61
N MET A 81 4.10 3.88 11.91
CA MET A 81 4.88 4.59 12.93
C MET A 81 4.71 3.97 14.32
N ASN A 82 3.50 3.53 14.67
CA ASN A 82 3.25 2.86 15.94
C ASN A 82 3.93 1.49 16.00
N ALA A 83 3.95 0.74 14.90
CA ALA A 83 4.62 -0.57 14.82
C ALA A 83 6.15 -0.45 14.91
N THR A 84 6.72 0.56 14.25
CA THR A 84 8.18 0.78 14.22
C THR A 84 8.71 1.56 15.43
N GLY A 85 7.84 2.30 16.13
CA GLY A 85 8.23 3.23 17.18
C GLY A 85 8.96 4.48 16.67
N VAL A 86 9.06 4.65 15.35
CA VAL A 86 9.75 5.76 14.70
C VAL A 86 8.71 6.75 14.19
N ARG A 87 8.90 8.03 14.51
CA ARG A 87 8.04 9.11 14.00
C ARG A 87 8.55 9.59 12.66
N LEU A 88 7.69 9.58 11.66
CA LEU A 88 7.97 10.05 10.31
C LEU A 88 6.73 10.76 9.74
N SER A 89 6.93 11.98 9.25
CA SER A 89 5.88 12.74 8.57
C SER A 89 6.05 12.58 7.06
N ILE A 90 5.14 11.83 6.42
CA ILE A 90 5.15 11.66 4.97
C ILE A 90 4.72 12.97 4.31
N THR A 91 5.71 13.70 3.81
CA THR A 91 5.54 14.93 3.04
C THR A 91 6.16 14.77 1.64
N GLU A 92 6.01 15.78 0.77
CA GLU A 92 6.66 15.79 -0.55
C GLU A 92 8.20 15.70 -0.47
N GLY A 93 8.78 16.13 0.66
CA GLY A 93 10.21 16.05 0.91
C GLY A 93 10.70 14.71 1.47
N THR A 94 9.80 13.73 1.71
CA THR A 94 10.20 12.41 2.24
C THR A 94 11.14 11.74 1.27
N THR A 95 12.26 11.22 1.77
CA THR A 95 13.29 10.53 0.99
C THR A 95 13.33 9.04 1.28
N LEU A 96 14.04 8.27 0.45
CA LEU A 96 14.34 6.87 0.74
C LEU A 96 15.10 6.72 2.06
N ALA A 97 15.99 7.66 2.42
CA ALA A 97 16.70 7.64 3.71
C ALA A 97 15.72 7.56 4.89
N ASP A 98 14.68 8.40 4.87
CA ASP A 98 13.69 8.49 5.94
C ASP A 98 12.95 7.16 6.11
N LEU A 99 12.63 6.51 5.00
CA LEU A 99 11.89 5.23 4.98
C LEU A 99 12.77 4.06 5.41
N LEU A 100 14.05 4.06 5.01
CA LEU A 100 15.01 3.08 5.52
C LEU A 100 15.25 3.26 7.02
N GLY A 101 15.12 4.49 7.54
CA GLY A 101 15.14 4.80 8.96
C GLY A 101 14.03 4.13 9.78
N LEU A 102 12.91 3.76 9.14
CA LEU A 102 11.84 2.96 9.76
C LEU A 102 12.24 1.50 9.98
N GLN A 103 13.39 1.06 9.44
CA GLN A 103 13.88 -0.31 9.53
C GLN A 103 12.82 -1.33 9.06
N LEU A 104 12.21 -1.07 7.90
CA LEU A 104 11.08 -1.86 7.37
C LEU A 104 11.39 -3.37 7.27
N HIS A 105 12.66 -3.74 7.08
CA HIS A 105 13.12 -5.13 7.14
C HIS A 105 12.85 -5.86 8.46
N LYS A 106 12.51 -5.16 9.54
CA LYS A 106 12.14 -5.73 10.84
C LYS A 106 10.62 -5.87 11.05
N VAL A 107 9.82 -5.21 10.22
CA VAL A 107 8.35 -5.11 10.37
C VAL A 107 7.63 -5.49 9.07
N GLU A 108 8.18 -6.45 8.33
CA GLU A 108 7.69 -6.84 7.01
C GLU A 108 6.23 -7.33 7.06
N ASP A 109 5.90 -8.14 8.07
CA ASP A 109 4.56 -8.69 8.24
C ASP A 109 3.54 -7.62 8.64
N GLU A 110 3.95 -6.64 9.47
CA GLU A 110 3.12 -5.48 9.81
C GLU A 110 2.88 -4.60 8.58
N VAL A 111 3.90 -4.35 7.75
CA VAL A 111 3.75 -3.59 6.49
C VAL A 111 2.74 -4.29 5.59
N ARG A 112 2.89 -5.61 5.37
CA ARG A 112 1.95 -6.39 4.55
C ARG A 112 0.53 -6.31 5.11
N SER A 113 0.36 -6.49 6.41
CA SER A 113 -0.95 -6.40 7.07
C SER A 113 -1.60 -5.02 6.91
N ILE A 114 -0.83 -3.94 7.04
CA ILE A 114 -1.32 -2.56 6.86
C ILE A 114 -1.76 -2.33 5.41
N VAL A 115 -0.97 -2.79 4.44
CA VAL A 115 -1.30 -2.65 3.01
C VAL A 115 -2.54 -3.47 2.64
N ASP A 116 -2.65 -4.71 3.13
CA ASP A 116 -3.84 -5.55 2.91
C ASP A 116 -5.10 -4.90 3.49
N LYS A 117 -5.01 -4.30 4.69
CA LYS A 117 -6.11 -3.55 5.31
C LYS A 117 -6.48 -2.35 4.45
N ALA A 118 -5.49 -1.56 4.00
CA ALA A 118 -5.72 -0.40 3.17
C ALA A 118 -6.43 -0.75 1.87
N VAL A 119 -6.02 -1.82 1.18
CA VAL A 119 -6.66 -2.28 -0.05
C VAL A 119 -8.11 -2.72 0.19
N LYS A 120 -8.36 -3.47 1.27
CA LYS A 120 -9.73 -3.87 1.65
C LYS A 120 -10.59 -2.66 1.96
N GLU A 121 -10.10 -1.72 2.75
CA GLU A 121 -10.81 -0.47 3.07
C GLU A 121 -11.15 0.31 1.80
N LEU A 122 -10.22 0.46 0.85
CA LEU A 122 -10.49 1.13 -0.41
C LEU A 122 -11.57 0.41 -1.22
N SER A 123 -11.58 -0.93 -1.24
CA SER A 123 -12.64 -1.70 -1.90
C SER A 123 -14.00 -1.49 -1.24
N THR A 124 -14.05 -1.51 0.09
CA THR A 124 -15.29 -1.25 0.83
C THR A 124 -15.79 0.17 0.61
N GLU A 125 -14.90 1.17 0.62
CA GLU A 125 -15.26 2.57 0.32
C GLU A 125 -15.85 2.73 -1.10
N LYS A 126 -15.35 1.99 -2.09
CA LYS A 126 -15.93 1.96 -3.44
C LYS A 126 -17.35 1.39 -3.44
N ILE A 127 -17.56 0.24 -2.80
CA ILE A 127 -18.88 -0.38 -2.66
C ILE A 127 -19.86 0.60 -1.99
N LEU A 128 -19.45 1.22 -0.88
CA LEU A 128 -20.27 2.21 -0.19
C LEU A 128 -20.60 3.43 -1.08
N THR A 129 -19.65 3.87 -1.90
CA THR A 129 -19.85 4.98 -2.85
C THR A 129 -20.87 4.60 -3.93
N GLU A 130 -20.77 3.38 -4.49
CA GLU A 130 -21.70 2.86 -5.49
C GLU A 130 -23.11 2.70 -4.93
N ILE A 131 -23.23 2.16 -3.71
CA ILE A 131 -24.51 2.08 -2.98
C ILE A 131 -25.07 3.49 -2.79
N SER A 132 -24.26 4.44 -2.31
CA SER A 132 -24.70 5.81 -2.10
C SER A 132 -25.17 6.49 -3.39
N GLN A 133 -24.48 6.26 -4.51
CA GLN A 133 -24.87 6.82 -5.81
C GLN A 133 -26.17 6.20 -6.31
N THR A 134 -26.31 4.88 -6.18
CA THR A 134 -27.52 4.15 -6.56
C THR A 134 -28.74 4.72 -5.85
N TRP A 135 -28.66 4.90 -4.53
CA TRP A 135 -29.77 5.44 -3.73
C TRP A 135 -29.98 6.94 -3.88
N ALA A 136 -28.97 7.70 -4.31
CA ALA A 136 -29.12 9.13 -4.59
C ALA A 136 -29.99 9.39 -5.82
N THR A 137 -30.04 8.45 -6.77
CA THR A 137 -30.82 8.57 -8.02
C THR A 137 -32.05 7.70 -8.07
N MET A 138 -32.24 6.80 -7.10
CA MET A 138 -33.38 5.88 -7.08
C MET A 138 -34.66 6.63 -6.72
N GLU A 139 -35.71 6.43 -7.52
CA GLU A 139 -37.02 7.06 -7.30
C GLU A 139 -38.12 5.99 -7.21
N PHE A 140 -39.16 6.28 -6.41
CA PHE A 140 -40.33 5.42 -6.34
C PHE A 140 -41.29 5.70 -7.49
N PHE A 141 -41.79 4.65 -8.12
CA PHE A 141 -42.82 4.76 -9.15
C PHE A 141 -44.22 4.73 -8.53
N TYR A 142 -45.11 5.56 -9.07
CA TYR A 142 -46.49 5.64 -8.62
C TYR A 142 -47.46 5.42 -9.80
N GLU A 143 -48.60 4.80 -9.51
CA GLU A 143 -49.72 4.64 -10.43
C GLU A 143 -51.01 5.21 -9.83
N GLU A 144 -51.96 5.66 -10.66
CA GLU A 144 -53.22 6.20 -10.15
C GLU A 144 -54.22 5.09 -9.79
N HIS A 145 -54.84 5.20 -8.61
CA HIS A 145 -55.97 4.36 -8.25
C HIS A 145 -57.17 4.62 -9.17
N HIS A 146 -57.70 3.57 -9.78
CA HIS A 146 -58.69 3.60 -10.85
C HIS A 146 -59.99 4.34 -10.48
N ARG A 147 -60.38 4.32 -9.19
CA ARG A 147 -61.63 4.93 -8.72
C ARG A 147 -61.45 6.30 -8.05
N THR A 148 -60.34 6.51 -7.34
CA THR A 148 -60.15 7.71 -6.49
C THR A 148 -59.07 8.64 -7.02
N ARG A 149 -58.37 8.28 -8.10
CA ARG A 149 -57.24 9.03 -8.67
C ARG A 149 -56.10 9.30 -7.68
N THR A 150 -56.05 8.55 -6.59
CA THR A 150 -55.01 8.67 -5.55
C THR A 150 -53.72 8.00 -6.03
N PRO A 151 -52.52 8.61 -5.86
CA PRO A 151 -51.27 7.96 -6.21
C PRO A 151 -51.00 6.76 -5.29
N LEU A 152 -50.82 5.59 -5.90
CA LEU A 152 -50.43 4.35 -5.25
C LEU A 152 -48.99 4.03 -5.61
N LEU A 153 -48.20 3.62 -4.62
CA LEU A 153 -46.85 3.14 -4.87
C LEU A 153 -46.93 1.88 -5.72
N LYS A 154 -46.25 1.88 -6.87
CA LYS A 154 -46.10 0.71 -7.72
C LYS A 154 -44.95 -0.13 -7.19
N SER A 155 -45.18 -1.43 -6.99
CA SER A 155 -44.11 -2.36 -6.67
C SER A 155 -43.14 -2.44 -7.86
N ASP A 156 -41.90 -2.05 -7.62
CA ASP A 156 -40.82 -2.14 -8.57
C ASP A 156 -39.88 -3.27 -8.15
N GLU A 157 -39.95 -4.40 -8.84
CA GLU A 157 -39.09 -5.58 -8.57
C GLU A 157 -37.61 -5.21 -8.63
N GLN A 158 -37.20 -4.33 -9.55
CA GLN A 158 -35.81 -3.89 -9.67
C GLN A 158 -35.34 -3.12 -8.43
N LEU A 159 -36.23 -2.32 -7.83
CA LEU A 159 -35.94 -1.59 -6.59
C LEU A 159 -35.72 -2.56 -5.42
N PHE A 160 -36.55 -3.61 -5.31
CA PHE A 160 -36.38 -4.63 -4.28
C PHE A 160 -35.12 -5.47 -4.50
N GLU A 161 -34.84 -5.92 -5.72
CA GLU A 161 -33.61 -6.66 -6.04
C GLU A 161 -32.36 -5.84 -5.74
N THR A 162 -32.37 -4.54 -6.08
CA THR A 162 -31.27 -3.63 -5.78
C THR A 162 -31.08 -3.45 -4.27
N LEU A 163 -32.17 -3.36 -3.52
CA LEU A 163 -32.13 -3.29 -2.05
C LEU A 163 -31.52 -4.54 -1.43
N GLU A 164 -31.99 -5.72 -1.82
CA GLU A 164 -31.50 -7.00 -1.30
C GLU A 164 -30.03 -7.22 -1.67
N SER A 165 -29.64 -6.93 -2.91
CA SER A 165 -28.24 -7.00 -3.36
C SER A 165 -27.34 -6.09 -2.52
N ASN A 166 -27.74 -4.85 -2.29
CA ASN A 166 -26.98 -3.90 -1.47
C ASN A 166 -26.88 -4.34 0.00
N GLN A 167 -27.89 -5.02 0.55
CA GLN A 167 -27.84 -5.57 1.91
C GLN A 167 -26.84 -6.72 2.05
N VAL A 168 -26.67 -7.55 1.01
CA VAL A 168 -25.71 -8.66 1.02
C VAL A 168 -24.25 -8.18 0.89
N GLN A 169 -24.04 -7.04 0.23
CA GLN A 169 -22.71 -6.46 0.00
C GLN A 169 -22.15 -5.67 1.21
N LEU A 170 -23.00 -5.34 2.19
CA LEU A 170 -22.65 -4.63 3.43
C LEU A 170 -22.32 -5.62 4.56
#